data_AF-A0A8U0UG41-F1
#
_entry.id   AF-A0A8U0UG41-F1
#
_cell.length_a   1.000
_cell.length_b   1.000
_cell.length_c   1.000
_cell.angle_alpha   90.00
_cell.angle_beta   90.00
_cell.angle_gamma   90.00
#
_symmetry.space_group_name_H-M   'P 1'
#
loop_
_entity.id
_entity.type
_entity.pdbx_description
1 polymer ?
#
loop_
_entity_poly.entity_id
_entity_poly.type
_entity_poly.pdbx_seq_one_letter_code
_entity_poly.pdbx_strand_id
1 'polypeptide(L)'
;MPRPHLKKTTCLVELRHSTFEKKNSPAKAILYAVNLQFTQKHRSSTLCSTMYLVSILFASLAITPLVLKTFFPYFWKDAFYLANLVRTLLKLVLRRRRKPLFLVVDRFLEQSVAHADRPFIVFENKTYSYLDTDRRSNKIANALQRHSKLRPGDTVALFMGNEPAFIFTWLALAKLGCPVALLNHNIRSRSLLHCFNCCSAKLLIAAEELQEAVEEVLPSLREQGVCVYLMVKQCDTPGVEGFSDQVEEASDTPLPQALRSDITFKSPAVYIYTSGTTGLPKAAVINQNRLLVALAVLDSTGVTPGDVIYLNLPLYHTAGFVIGFIGSIETGEFIRIHRDR
;
A
#
# COMPACT_ATOMS: atom_id res chain seq x y z
N MET A 1 -34.19 -50.47 30.03
CA MET A 1 -33.40 -51.14 31.09
C MET A 1 -32.26 -50.23 31.54
N PRO A 2 -31.91 -50.19 32.83
CA PRO A 2 -31.31 -49.02 33.47
C PRO A 2 -29.87 -49.22 34.01
N ARG A 3 -29.17 -48.08 34.16
CA ARG A 3 -28.14 -47.69 35.16
C ARG A 3 -26.70 -48.29 35.08
N PRO A 4 -25.68 -47.66 35.72
CA PRO A 4 -25.71 -46.37 36.47
C PRO A 4 -24.52 -45.40 36.28
N HIS A 5 -24.83 -44.15 36.66
CA HIS A 5 -23.95 -43.07 37.10
C HIS A 5 -23.12 -43.41 38.36
N LEU A 6 -21.86 -42.96 38.42
CA LEU A 6 -21.10 -42.83 39.68
C LEU A 6 -21.29 -41.43 40.27
N LYS A 7 -21.91 -41.37 41.47
CA LYS A 7 -22.05 -40.17 42.30
C LYS A 7 -20.83 -39.99 43.20
N LYS A 8 -20.45 -38.72 43.38
CA LYS A 8 -19.58 -38.21 44.44
C LYS A 8 -20.20 -38.56 45.81
N THR A 9 -19.41 -39.14 46.71
CA THR A 9 -19.78 -39.31 48.12
C THR A 9 -18.81 -38.49 48.97
N THR A 10 -19.29 -37.33 49.40
CA THR A 10 -18.72 -36.51 50.47
C THR A 10 -19.00 -37.24 51.78
N CYS A 11 -17.96 -37.76 52.45
CA CYS A 11 -18.11 -38.30 53.80
C CYS A 11 -17.70 -37.22 54.81
N LEU A 12 -18.70 -36.49 55.30
CA LEU A 12 -18.64 -35.69 56.52
C LEU A 12 -18.48 -36.65 57.70
N VAL A 13 -17.33 -36.64 58.36
CA VAL A 13 -17.16 -37.29 59.66
C VAL A 13 -17.53 -36.28 60.74
N GLU A 14 -18.70 -36.48 61.33
CA GLU A 14 -19.19 -35.79 62.53
C GLU A 14 -18.19 -35.93 63.68
N LEU A 15 -17.76 -34.79 64.24
CA LEU A 15 -17.08 -34.72 65.53
C LEU A 15 -18.12 -34.81 66.65
N ARG A 16 -18.38 -36.02 67.16
CA ARG A 16 -19.08 -36.19 68.43
C ARG A 16 -18.13 -35.95 69.60
N HIS A 17 -18.51 -35.00 70.44
CA HIS A 17 -18.00 -34.82 71.79
C HIS A 17 -18.21 -36.10 72.62
N SER A 18 -17.13 -36.70 73.10
CA SER A 18 -17.16 -37.55 74.29
C SER A 18 -15.96 -37.20 75.18
N THR A 19 -16.26 -36.67 76.35
CA THR A 19 -15.35 -36.56 77.50
C THR A 19 -14.77 -37.93 77.81
N PHE A 20 -13.47 -38.13 77.56
CA PHE A 20 -12.75 -39.32 78.03
C PHE A 20 -11.32 -38.94 78.44
N GLU A 21 -11.11 -39.05 79.75
CA GLU A 21 -9.91 -39.19 80.55
C GLU A 21 -8.52 -39.09 79.90
N LYS A 22 -7.67 -38.33 80.58
CA LYS A 22 -6.20 -38.38 80.52
C LYS A 22 -5.70 -39.83 80.61
N LYS A 23 -5.40 -40.44 79.47
CA LYS A 23 -4.39 -41.51 79.36
C LYS A 23 -3.49 -41.20 78.17
N ASN A 24 -2.26 -40.77 78.48
CA ASN A 24 -1.14 -40.74 77.57
C ASN A 24 -0.90 -42.16 77.06
N SER A 25 -1.53 -42.51 75.94
CA SER A 25 -1.23 -43.75 75.23
C SER A 25 -0.25 -43.45 74.09
N PRO A 26 0.91 -44.14 74.04
CA PRO A 26 1.92 -43.92 73.00
C PRO A 26 1.36 -44.10 71.58
N ALA A 27 0.27 -44.86 71.41
CA ALA A 27 -0.38 -45.09 70.12
C ALA A 27 -0.99 -43.82 69.49
N LYS A 28 -1.55 -42.88 70.27
CA LYS A 28 -2.10 -41.61 69.74
C LYS A 28 -1.01 -40.62 69.32
N ALA A 29 0.11 -40.59 70.05
CA ALA A 29 1.28 -39.79 69.68
C ALA A 29 1.93 -40.30 68.39
N ILE A 30 2.01 -41.61 68.21
CA ILE A 30 2.52 -42.22 66.97
C ILE A 30 1.60 -41.91 65.78
N LEU A 31 0.28 -42.02 65.92
CA LEU A 31 -0.64 -41.72 64.82
C LEU A 31 -0.60 -40.24 64.41
N TYR A 32 -0.48 -39.32 65.38
CA TYR A 32 -0.32 -37.89 65.10
C TYR A 32 1.04 -37.57 64.48
N ALA A 33 2.13 -38.20 64.94
CA ALA A 33 3.46 -38.07 64.36
C ALA A 33 3.55 -38.64 62.94
N VAL A 34 2.90 -39.78 62.66
CA VAL A 34 2.81 -40.36 61.31
C VAL A 34 2.01 -39.46 60.39
N ASN A 35 0.90 -38.86 60.84
CA ASN A 35 0.09 -37.95 60.03
C ASN A 35 0.80 -36.61 59.78
N LEU A 36 1.58 -36.11 60.76
CA LEU A 36 2.49 -34.97 60.60
C LEU A 36 3.62 -35.29 59.63
N GLN A 37 4.25 -36.47 59.72
CA GLN A 37 5.26 -36.90 58.77
C GLN A 37 4.67 -37.10 57.36
N PHE A 38 3.44 -37.60 57.24
CA PHE A 38 2.77 -37.80 55.96
C PHE A 38 2.37 -36.46 55.32
N THR A 39 1.83 -35.53 56.10
CA THR A 39 1.52 -34.17 55.63
C THR A 39 2.79 -33.35 55.35
N GLN A 40 3.86 -33.49 56.14
CA GLN A 40 5.15 -32.84 55.91
C GLN A 40 5.88 -33.43 54.69
N LYS A 41 5.79 -34.75 54.45
CA LYS A 41 6.31 -35.44 53.26
C LYS A 41 5.51 -35.10 52.00
N HIS A 42 4.20 -34.97 52.10
CA HIS A 42 3.36 -34.55 50.97
C HIS A 42 3.54 -33.06 50.67
N ARG A 43 3.73 -32.21 51.69
CA ARG A 43 4.04 -30.78 51.55
C ARG A 43 5.44 -30.57 50.98
N SER A 44 6.44 -31.38 51.37
CA SER A 44 7.80 -31.35 50.81
C SER A 44 7.84 -31.86 49.37
N SER A 45 7.04 -32.87 49.00
CA SER A 45 6.96 -33.34 47.61
C SER A 45 6.33 -32.28 46.70
N THR A 46 5.24 -31.62 47.13
CA THR A 46 4.67 -30.49 46.39
C THR A 46 5.62 -29.30 46.33
N LEU A 47 6.34 -28.98 47.40
CA LEU A 47 7.36 -27.92 47.39
C LEU A 47 8.48 -28.23 46.38
N CYS A 48 8.96 -29.49 46.39
CA CYS A 48 9.98 -29.98 45.48
C CYS A 48 9.52 -29.93 44.02
N SER A 49 8.28 -30.32 43.73
CA SER A 49 7.68 -30.20 42.39
C SER A 49 7.55 -28.74 41.95
N THR A 50 7.11 -27.83 42.83
CA THR A 50 7.06 -26.40 42.50
C THR A 50 8.45 -25.81 42.29
N MET A 51 9.44 -26.16 43.12
CA MET A 51 10.82 -25.70 42.95
C MET A 51 11.43 -26.22 41.64
N TYR A 52 11.13 -27.46 41.26
CA TYR A 52 11.58 -28.05 40.00
C TYR A 52 10.96 -27.34 38.80
N LEU A 53 9.65 -27.08 38.81
CA LEU A 53 8.97 -26.31 37.77
C LEU A 53 9.53 -24.88 37.65
N VAL A 54 9.78 -24.22 38.78
CA VAL A 54 10.39 -22.89 38.82
C VAL A 54 11.82 -22.92 38.25
N SER A 55 12.61 -23.95 38.57
CA SER A 55 13.97 -24.09 38.04
C SER A 55 14.01 -24.35 36.52
N ILE A 56 13.07 -25.14 35.99
CA ILE A 56 12.90 -25.35 34.55
C ILE A 56 12.51 -24.04 33.88
N LEU A 57 11.59 -23.28 34.48
CA LEU A 57 11.17 -21.98 33.96
C LEU A 57 12.38 -21.03 33.85
N PHE A 58 13.18 -20.89 34.91
CA PHE A 58 14.38 -20.06 34.89
C PHE A 58 15.43 -20.54 33.89
N ALA A 59 15.69 -21.85 33.81
CA ALA A 59 16.61 -22.42 32.84
C ALA A 59 16.14 -22.18 31.41
N SER A 60 14.85 -22.34 31.12
CA SER A 60 14.27 -22.05 29.81
C SER A 60 14.35 -20.56 29.46
N LEU A 61 14.03 -19.66 30.39
CA LEU A 61 14.17 -18.20 30.21
C LEU A 61 15.62 -17.78 29.94
N ALA A 62 16.62 -18.49 30.47
CA ALA A 62 18.03 -18.21 30.24
C ALA A 62 18.58 -18.84 28.95
N ILE A 63 18.18 -20.08 28.64
CA ILE A 63 18.67 -20.85 27.49
C ILE A 63 17.98 -20.41 26.20
N THR A 64 16.69 -20.11 26.23
CA THR A 64 15.92 -19.74 25.03
C THR A 64 16.49 -18.52 24.31
N PRO A 65 16.84 -17.40 24.97
CA PRO A 65 17.49 -16.27 24.29
C PRO A 65 18.85 -16.64 23.70
N LEU A 66 19.62 -17.52 24.34
CA LEU A 66 20.91 -17.98 23.84
C LEU A 66 20.74 -18.87 22.61
N VAL A 67 19.82 -19.83 22.64
CA VAL A 67 19.48 -20.69 21.49
C VAL A 67 18.92 -19.86 20.34
N LEU A 68 18.00 -18.93 20.61
CA LEU A 68 17.49 -18.00 19.60
C LEU A 68 18.61 -17.17 19.01
N LYS A 69 19.51 -16.59 19.82
CA LYS A 69 20.64 -15.80 19.30
C LYS A 69 21.63 -16.63 18.47
N THR A 70 21.89 -17.88 18.87
CA THR A 70 22.89 -18.75 18.23
C THR A 70 22.37 -19.36 16.93
N PHE A 71 21.13 -19.86 16.91
CA PHE A 71 20.57 -20.56 15.75
C PHE A 71 19.66 -19.67 14.88
N PHE A 72 19.08 -18.60 15.45
CA PHE A 72 18.17 -17.68 14.78
C PHE A 72 18.53 -16.22 15.09
N PRO A 73 19.74 -15.75 14.70
CA PRO A 73 20.26 -14.43 15.08
C PRO A 73 19.36 -13.25 14.66
N TYR A 74 18.46 -13.46 13.69
CA TYR A 74 17.51 -12.47 13.18
C TYR A 74 16.06 -12.71 13.60
N PHE A 75 15.78 -13.66 14.50
CA PHE A 75 14.42 -14.04 14.91
C PHE A 75 13.49 -12.85 15.17
N TRP A 76 13.94 -11.88 15.94
CA TRP A 76 13.14 -10.69 16.25
C TRP A 76 12.92 -9.80 15.03
N LYS A 77 13.92 -9.62 14.16
CA LYS A 77 13.77 -8.87 12.92
C LYS A 77 12.75 -9.54 12.01
N ASP A 78 12.81 -10.86 11.87
CA ASP A 78 11.88 -11.64 11.06
C ASP A 78 10.46 -11.60 11.64
N ALA A 79 10.32 -11.67 12.97
CA ALA A 79 9.05 -11.55 13.65
C ALA A 79 8.41 -10.15 13.46
N PHE A 80 9.20 -9.07 13.60
CA PHE A 80 8.72 -7.71 13.33
C PHE A 80 8.37 -7.51 11.86
N TYR A 81 9.19 -8.03 10.95
CA TYR A 81 8.92 -7.99 9.51
C TYR A 81 7.61 -8.73 9.18
N LEU A 82 7.41 -9.94 9.71
CA LEU A 82 6.19 -10.71 9.51
C LEU A 82 4.96 -9.99 10.07
N ALA A 83 5.08 -9.37 11.25
CA ALA A 83 3.99 -8.58 11.83
C ALA A 83 3.63 -7.37 10.93
N ASN A 84 4.63 -6.67 10.40
CA ASN A 84 4.45 -5.57 9.45
C ASN A 84 3.79 -6.05 8.16
N LEU A 85 4.24 -7.17 7.60
CA LEU A 85 3.67 -7.76 6.39
C LEU A 85 2.20 -8.14 6.60
N VAL A 86 1.86 -8.77 7.73
CA VAL A 86 0.47 -9.10 8.08
C VAL A 86 -0.37 -7.82 8.19
N ARG A 87 0.15 -6.77 8.84
CA ARG A 87 -0.54 -5.46 8.92
C ARG A 87 -0.81 -4.88 7.53
N THR A 88 0.19 -4.87 6.65
CA THR A 88 0.06 -4.36 5.26
C THR A 88 -0.95 -5.17 4.45
N LEU A 89 -0.92 -6.51 4.57
CA LEU A 89 -1.90 -7.38 3.92
C LEU A 89 -3.32 -7.15 4.45
N LEU A 90 -3.49 -6.98 5.76
CA LEU A 90 -4.78 -6.66 6.36
C LEU A 90 -5.33 -5.33 5.84
N LYS A 91 -4.51 -4.26 5.77
CA LYS A 91 -4.93 -2.98 5.17
C LYS A 91 -5.42 -3.17 3.74
N LEU A 92 -4.67 -3.91 2.91
CA LEU A 92 -5.02 -4.16 1.51
C LEU A 92 -6.34 -4.94 1.39
N VAL A 93 -6.53 -5.99 2.20
CA VAL A 93 -7.77 -6.78 2.22
C VAL A 93 -8.96 -5.93 2.66
N LEU A 94 -8.79 -5.10 3.71
CA LEU A 94 -9.83 -4.20 4.19
C LEU A 94 -10.22 -3.16 3.12
N ARG A 95 -9.24 -2.58 2.43
CA ARG A 95 -9.49 -1.62 1.32
C ARG A 95 -10.23 -2.25 0.15
N ARG A 96 -9.88 -3.47 -0.24
CA ARG A 96 -10.60 -4.22 -1.29
C ARG A 96 -12.06 -4.47 -0.97
N ARG A 97 -12.45 -4.42 0.31
CA ARG A 97 -13.83 -4.62 0.77
C ARG A 97 -14.61 -3.32 0.97
N ARG A 98 -13.97 -2.14 0.84
CA ARG A 98 -14.65 -0.85 1.02
C ARG A 98 -15.71 -0.64 -0.07
N LYS A 99 -16.79 0.04 0.33
CA LYS A 99 -17.86 0.55 -0.55
C LYS A 99 -18.08 2.03 -0.20
N PRO A 100 -18.05 2.97 -1.16
CA PRO A 100 -17.74 2.77 -2.58
C PRO A 100 -16.31 2.22 -2.82
N LEU A 101 -16.04 1.80 -4.05
CA LEU A 101 -14.76 1.19 -4.43
C LEU A 101 -13.58 2.10 -4.08
N PHE A 102 -12.59 1.54 -3.39
CA PHE A 102 -11.38 2.26 -2.98
C PHE A 102 -10.25 2.04 -3.99
N LEU A 103 -9.83 3.11 -4.66
CA LEU A 103 -8.77 3.16 -5.67
C LEU A 103 -7.51 3.84 -5.11
N VAL A 104 -6.43 3.81 -5.87
CA VAL A 104 -5.18 4.50 -5.48
C VAL A 104 -5.37 6.02 -5.36
N VAL A 105 -6.16 6.62 -6.24
CA VAL A 105 -6.48 8.05 -6.15
C VAL A 105 -7.22 8.39 -4.84
N ASP A 106 -8.07 7.50 -4.32
CA ASP A 106 -8.69 7.69 -3.00
C ASP A 106 -7.64 7.74 -1.90
N ARG A 107 -6.64 6.87 -1.98
CA ARG A 107 -5.56 6.87 -0.99
C ARG A 107 -4.77 8.17 -1.02
N PHE A 108 -4.44 8.67 -2.22
CA PHE A 108 -3.80 9.96 -2.37
C PHE A 108 -4.65 11.10 -1.77
N LEU A 109 -5.96 11.11 -2.02
CA LEU A 109 -6.87 12.12 -1.47
C LEU A 109 -6.95 12.05 0.07
N GLU A 110 -7.02 10.85 0.67
CA GLU A 110 -6.96 10.67 2.12
C GLU A 110 -5.66 11.25 2.70
N GLN A 111 -4.52 11.01 2.03
CA GLN A 111 -3.22 11.55 2.45
C GLN A 111 -3.14 13.06 2.26
N SER A 112 -3.75 13.59 1.20
CA SER A 112 -3.77 15.03 0.96
C SER A 112 -4.53 15.78 2.05
N VAL A 113 -5.61 15.21 2.57
CA VAL A 113 -6.32 15.78 3.72
C VAL A 113 -5.51 15.61 5.01
N ALA A 114 -4.92 14.42 5.24
CA ALA A 114 -4.20 14.12 6.48
C ALA A 114 -2.85 14.85 6.61
N HIS A 115 -2.23 15.18 5.48
CA HIS A 115 -0.85 15.67 5.38
C HIS A 115 -0.74 16.89 4.43
N ALA A 116 -1.77 17.73 4.38
CA ALA A 116 -1.93 18.83 3.43
C ALA A 116 -0.64 19.64 3.17
N ASP A 117 0.01 20.12 4.23
CA ASP A 117 1.19 21.00 4.14
C ASP A 117 2.51 20.24 4.04
N ARG A 118 2.51 18.90 4.17
CA ARG A 118 3.75 18.12 4.03
C ARG A 118 4.20 18.13 2.57
N PRO A 119 5.51 18.20 2.30
CA PRO A 119 6.05 17.93 0.97
C PRO A 119 5.50 16.61 0.44
N PHE A 120 5.20 16.56 -0.86
CA PHE A 120 4.90 15.33 -1.58
C PHE A 120 5.85 15.15 -2.77
N ILE A 121 6.15 16.22 -3.49
CA ILE A 121 7.08 16.20 -4.63
C ILE A 121 8.14 17.28 -4.42
N VAL A 122 9.40 16.88 -4.47
CA VAL A 122 10.55 17.79 -4.58
C VAL A 122 11.16 17.60 -5.96
N PHE A 123 11.19 18.66 -6.75
CA PHE A 123 11.79 18.65 -8.08
C PHE A 123 12.65 19.90 -8.27
N GLU A 124 13.93 19.68 -8.55
CA GLU A 124 14.95 20.74 -8.58
C GLU A 124 14.90 21.58 -7.28
N ASN A 125 14.62 22.88 -7.39
CA ASN A 125 14.52 23.82 -6.26
C ASN A 125 13.06 24.09 -5.83
N LYS A 126 12.09 23.34 -6.37
CA LYS A 126 10.66 23.50 -6.08
C LYS A 126 10.16 22.33 -5.23
N THR A 127 9.35 22.67 -4.23
CA THR A 127 8.65 21.69 -3.40
C THR A 127 7.15 21.90 -3.57
N TYR A 128 6.42 20.82 -3.79
CA TYR A 128 4.97 20.79 -3.87
C TYR A 128 4.48 19.97 -2.70
N SER A 129 3.59 20.58 -1.90
CA SER A 129 2.91 19.85 -0.83
C SER A 129 1.90 18.86 -1.40
N TYR A 130 1.36 18.00 -0.53
CA TYR A 130 0.23 17.16 -0.88
C TYR A 130 -0.99 17.98 -1.34
N LEU A 131 -1.27 19.11 -0.68
CA LEU A 131 -2.37 20.01 -1.05
C LEU A 131 -2.09 20.71 -2.39
N ASP A 132 -0.87 21.17 -2.64
CA ASP A 132 -0.51 21.80 -3.92
C ASP A 132 -0.64 20.81 -5.08
N THR A 133 -0.21 19.57 -4.86
CA THR A 133 -0.34 18.48 -5.84
C THR A 133 -1.81 18.18 -6.14
N ASP A 134 -2.65 18.15 -5.09
CA ASP A 134 -4.09 17.93 -5.25
C ASP A 134 -4.75 19.06 -6.03
N ARG A 135 -4.48 20.32 -5.66
CA ARG A 135 -4.99 21.51 -6.35
C ARG A 135 -4.58 21.53 -7.82
N ARG A 136 -3.30 21.32 -8.13
CA ARG A 136 -2.80 21.31 -9.52
C ARG A 136 -3.44 20.20 -10.35
N SER A 137 -3.59 19.00 -9.78
CA SER A 137 -4.30 17.92 -10.47
C SER A 137 -5.80 18.18 -10.61
N ASN A 138 -6.45 18.89 -9.67
CA ASN A 138 -7.84 19.35 -9.84
C ASN A 138 -7.97 20.34 -10.99
N LYS A 139 -7.06 21.32 -11.11
CA LYS A 139 -7.07 22.27 -12.24
C LYS A 139 -6.97 21.56 -13.59
N ILE A 140 -6.03 20.62 -13.72
CA ILE A 140 -5.90 19.82 -14.95
C ILE A 140 -7.17 19.00 -15.21
N ALA A 141 -7.73 18.34 -14.19
CA ALA A 141 -8.94 17.54 -14.35
C ALA A 141 -10.17 18.38 -14.76
N ASN A 142 -10.35 19.56 -14.14
CA ASN A 142 -11.43 20.49 -14.47
C ASN A 142 -11.25 21.08 -15.88
N ALA A 143 -10.03 21.42 -16.29
CA ALA A 143 -9.73 21.85 -17.65
C ALA A 143 -10.07 20.74 -18.66
N LEU A 144 -9.60 19.51 -18.41
CA LEU A 144 -9.90 18.36 -19.27
C LEU A 144 -11.40 18.10 -19.36
N GLN A 145 -12.14 18.16 -18.25
CA GLN A 145 -13.60 17.97 -18.26
C GLN A 145 -14.33 19.04 -19.09
N ARG A 146 -13.80 20.28 -19.11
CA ARG A 146 -14.42 21.39 -19.83
C ARG A 146 -14.09 21.41 -21.31
N HIS A 147 -12.84 21.10 -21.68
CA HIS A 147 -12.32 21.29 -23.02
C HIS A 147 -12.20 20.00 -23.83
N SER A 148 -12.11 18.84 -23.17
CA SER A 148 -12.04 17.54 -23.85
C SER A 148 -13.39 16.83 -23.86
N LYS A 149 -13.51 15.80 -24.71
CA LYS A 149 -14.68 14.91 -24.78
C LYS A 149 -14.49 13.60 -23.99
N LEU A 150 -13.54 13.58 -23.06
CA LEU A 150 -13.19 12.38 -22.31
C LEU A 150 -14.36 11.91 -21.43
N ARG A 151 -14.54 10.59 -21.41
CA ARG A 151 -15.46 9.90 -20.51
C ARG A 151 -14.68 8.95 -19.61
N PRO A 152 -15.20 8.61 -18.42
CA PRO A 152 -14.58 7.59 -17.59
C PRO A 152 -14.37 6.29 -18.38
N GLY A 153 -13.18 5.70 -18.26
CA GLY A 153 -12.76 4.54 -19.04
C GLY A 153 -12.07 4.86 -20.37
N ASP A 154 -12.13 6.10 -20.87
CA ASP A 154 -11.39 6.51 -22.07
C ASP A 154 -9.89 6.58 -21.81
N THR A 155 -9.09 5.95 -22.67
CA THR A 155 -7.64 5.96 -22.54
C THR A 155 -7.05 7.28 -23.01
N VAL A 156 -6.12 7.81 -22.21
CA VAL A 156 -5.32 9.00 -22.54
C VAL A 156 -3.85 8.61 -22.61
N ALA A 157 -3.17 8.99 -23.69
CA ALA A 157 -1.73 8.83 -23.81
C ALA A 157 -1.02 10.02 -23.15
N LEU A 158 -0.10 9.72 -22.24
CA LEU A 158 0.73 10.70 -21.54
C LEU A 158 2.17 10.56 -22.03
N PHE A 159 2.68 11.62 -22.65
CA PHE A 159 4.01 11.67 -23.24
C PHE A 159 4.81 12.80 -22.58
N MET A 160 5.45 12.48 -21.46
CA MET A 160 6.14 13.48 -20.62
C MET A 160 7.41 12.90 -20.00
N GLY A 161 8.31 13.80 -19.63
CA GLY A 161 9.53 13.53 -18.88
C GLY A 161 9.31 13.15 -17.41
N ASN A 162 10.41 12.94 -16.70
CA ASN A 162 10.41 12.90 -15.24
C ASN A 162 10.25 14.31 -14.68
N GLU A 163 9.00 14.74 -14.52
CA GLU A 163 8.65 16.06 -14.01
C GLU A 163 7.37 16.05 -13.16
N PRO A 164 7.13 17.07 -12.31
CA PRO A 164 5.92 17.14 -11.49
C PRO A 164 4.63 17.13 -12.32
N ALA A 165 4.65 17.73 -13.52
CA ALA A 165 3.49 17.78 -14.42
C ALA A 165 3.00 16.39 -14.82
N PHE A 166 3.89 15.40 -14.93
CA PHE A 166 3.54 13.99 -15.14
C PHE A 166 2.60 13.50 -14.04
N ILE A 167 2.98 13.71 -12.77
CA ILE A 167 2.22 13.23 -11.61
C ILE A 167 0.89 13.99 -11.49
N PHE A 168 0.91 15.31 -11.67
CA PHE A 168 -0.31 16.12 -11.63
C PHE A 168 -1.31 15.66 -12.71
N THR A 169 -0.84 15.42 -13.93
CA THR A 169 -1.66 14.98 -15.06
C THR A 169 -2.18 13.56 -14.85
N TRP A 170 -1.35 12.64 -14.34
CA TRP A 170 -1.81 11.29 -14.02
C TRP A 170 -2.89 11.29 -12.94
N LEU A 171 -2.69 12.05 -11.85
CA LEU A 171 -3.69 12.19 -10.78
C LEU A 171 -5.00 12.80 -11.32
N ALA A 172 -4.91 13.79 -12.21
CA ALA A 172 -6.06 14.40 -12.85
C ALA A 172 -6.88 13.38 -13.65
N LEU A 173 -6.21 12.58 -14.49
CA LEU A 173 -6.85 11.52 -15.28
C LEU A 173 -7.43 10.42 -14.39
N ALA A 174 -6.73 10.05 -13.31
CA ALA A 174 -7.25 9.08 -12.34
C ALA A 174 -8.51 9.58 -11.62
N LYS A 175 -8.61 10.89 -11.32
CA LYS A 175 -9.83 11.52 -10.77
C LYS A 175 -11.00 11.47 -11.76
N LEU A 176 -10.72 11.61 -13.05
CA LEU A 176 -11.70 11.47 -14.14
C LEU A 176 -12.02 10.01 -14.49
N GLY A 177 -11.38 9.03 -13.85
CA GLY A 177 -11.57 7.61 -14.17
C GLY A 177 -10.99 7.19 -15.52
N CYS A 178 -10.06 7.95 -16.10
CA CYS A 178 -9.44 7.67 -17.39
C CYS A 178 -8.16 6.85 -17.20
N PRO A 179 -8.02 5.65 -17.80
CA PRO A 179 -6.74 4.94 -17.82
C PRO A 179 -5.69 5.70 -18.62
N VAL A 180 -4.42 5.58 -18.19
CA VAL A 180 -3.32 6.36 -18.79
C VAL A 180 -2.29 5.46 -19.45
N ALA A 181 -2.02 5.69 -20.73
CA ALA A 181 -0.92 5.05 -21.42
C ALA A 181 0.36 5.88 -21.24
N LEU A 182 1.33 5.34 -20.52
CA LEU A 182 2.56 6.05 -20.18
C LEU A 182 3.59 5.82 -21.28
N LEU A 183 3.72 6.81 -22.18
CA LEU A 183 4.59 6.71 -23.34
C LEU A 183 6.04 7.06 -22.96
N ASN A 184 6.99 6.28 -23.48
CA ASN A 184 8.41 6.53 -23.28
C ASN A 184 8.84 7.80 -24.03
N HIS A 185 9.24 8.87 -23.33
CA HIS A 185 9.61 10.13 -23.99
C HIS A 185 10.83 10.06 -24.94
N ASN A 186 11.58 8.95 -24.96
CA ASN A 186 12.71 8.75 -25.87
C ASN A 186 12.36 8.10 -27.21
N ILE A 187 11.14 7.54 -27.37
CA ILE A 187 10.74 6.95 -28.66
C ILE A 187 10.25 8.02 -29.63
N ARG A 188 10.43 7.74 -30.92
CA ARG A 188 10.14 8.65 -32.02
C ARG A 188 9.38 7.97 -33.16
N SER A 189 8.80 8.78 -34.03
CA SER A 189 8.22 8.39 -35.32
C SER A 189 7.33 7.13 -35.25
N ARG A 190 7.60 6.12 -36.07
CA ARG A 190 6.81 4.88 -36.18
C ARG A 190 6.67 4.14 -34.84
N SER A 191 7.70 4.14 -33.99
CA SER A 191 7.66 3.46 -32.70
C SER A 191 6.74 4.18 -31.72
N LEU A 192 6.76 5.52 -31.72
CA LEU A 192 5.84 6.34 -30.93
C LEU A 192 4.38 6.09 -31.37
N LEU A 193 4.11 6.18 -32.67
CA LEU A 193 2.78 5.93 -33.23
C LEU A 193 2.30 4.50 -32.93
N HIS A 194 3.18 3.51 -33.01
CA HIS A 194 2.84 2.13 -32.64
C HIS A 194 2.40 2.01 -31.18
N CYS A 195 3.15 2.63 -30.25
CA CYS A 195 2.78 2.61 -28.84
C CYS A 195 1.44 3.29 -28.61
N PHE A 196 1.22 4.47 -29.19
CA PHE A 196 -0.06 5.17 -29.12
C PHE A 196 -1.22 4.29 -29.60
N ASN A 197 -1.08 3.66 -30.78
CA ASN A 197 -2.13 2.84 -31.38
C ASN A 197 -2.46 1.57 -30.56
N CYS A 198 -1.50 1.02 -29.82
CA CYS A 198 -1.68 -0.19 -29.01
C CYS A 198 -2.66 -0.03 -27.83
N CYS A 199 -3.01 1.20 -27.45
CA CYS A 199 -3.88 1.49 -26.30
C CYS A 199 -5.20 2.17 -26.66
N SER A 200 -5.46 2.39 -27.95
CA SER A 200 -6.66 3.06 -28.47
C SER A 200 -6.97 4.38 -27.73
N ALA A 201 -5.93 5.18 -27.47
CA ALA A 201 -6.08 6.46 -26.77
C ALA A 201 -6.88 7.46 -27.61
N LYS A 202 -7.73 8.25 -26.94
CA LYS A 202 -8.55 9.31 -27.57
C LYS A 202 -7.90 10.69 -27.53
N LEU A 203 -6.95 10.87 -26.61
CA LEU A 203 -6.25 12.11 -26.36
C LEU A 203 -4.78 11.80 -26.13
N LEU A 204 -3.90 12.60 -26.74
CA LEU A 204 -2.49 12.68 -26.41
C LEU A 204 -2.24 13.95 -25.61
N ILE A 205 -1.63 13.82 -24.42
CA ILE A 205 -1.13 14.96 -23.66
C ILE A 205 0.40 14.86 -23.63
N ALA A 206 1.08 15.88 -24.14
CA ALA A 206 2.53 15.92 -24.28
C ALA A 206 3.15 17.11 -23.52
N ALA A 207 4.38 16.92 -23.03
CA ALA A 207 5.21 18.01 -22.50
C ALA A 207 5.74 18.89 -23.63
N GLU A 208 6.02 20.16 -23.34
CA GLU A 208 6.51 21.17 -24.29
C GLU A 208 7.74 20.68 -25.06
N GLU A 209 8.73 20.13 -24.37
CA GLU A 209 9.99 19.68 -24.95
C GLU A 209 9.85 18.49 -25.93
N LEU A 210 8.66 17.90 -26.02
CA LEU A 210 8.37 16.77 -26.90
C LEU A 210 7.56 17.17 -28.14
N GLN A 211 7.38 18.46 -28.40
CA GLN A 211 6.64 18.97 -29.56
C GLN A 211 7.16 18.38 -30.89
N GLU A 212 8.47 18.39 -31.14
CA GLU A 212 9.04 17.85 -32.39
C GLU A 212 8.67 16.38 -32.61
N ALA A 213 8.73 15.57 -31.54
CA ALA A 213 8.37 14.16 -31.58
C ALA A 213 6.86 13.94 -31.83
N VAL A 214 6.02 14.85 -31.36
CA VAL A 214 4.58 14.85 -31.64
C VAL A 214 4.33 15.20 -33.10
N GLU A 215 5.03 16.19 -33.65
CA GLU A 215 4.90 16.62 -35.05
C GLU A 215 5.25 15.51 -36.03
N GLU A 216 6.24 14.66 -35.72
CA GLU A 216 6.60 13.50 -36.53
C GLU A 216 5.43 12.51 -36.74
N VAL A 217 4.52 12.40 -35.77
CA VAL A 217 3.39 11.45 -35.79
C VAL A 217 2.04 12.13 -35.98
N LEU A 218 1.99 13.45 -35.93
CA LEU A 218 0.79 14.28 -36.01
C LEU A 218 -0.08 14.00 -37.25
N PRO A 219 0.47 13.80 -38.47
CA PRO A 219 -0.38 13.50 -39.64
C PRO A 219 -1.27 12.27 -39.42
N SER A 220 -0.72 11.20 -38.85
CA SER A 220 -1.46 9.98 -38.54
C SER A 220 -2.44 10.17 -37.37
N LEU A 221 -2.06 10.94 -36.34
CA LEU A 221 -2.98 11.25 -35.23
C LEU A 221 -4.19 12.07 -35.72
N ARG A 222 -3.98 13.01 -36.63
CA ARG A 222 -5.06 13.82 -37.24
C ARG A 222 -5.99 12.99 -38.10
N GLU A 223 -5.46 12.08 -38.91
CA GLU A 223 -6.26 11.14 -39.71
C GLU A 223 -7.16 10.27 -38.82
N GLN A 224 -6.66 9.89 -37.64
CA GLN A 224 -7.42 9.14 -36.63
C GLN A 224 -8.39 9.99 -35.80
N GLY A 225 -8.41 11.32 -35.97
CA GLY A 225 -9.25 12.23 -35.21
C GLY A 225 -8.85 12.36 -33.73
N VAL A 226 -7.58 12.12 -33.41
CA VAL A 226 -7.05 12.23 -32.04
C VAL A 226 -6.85 13.69 -31.68
N CYS A 227 -7.34 14.10 -30.50
CA CYS A 227 -7.00 15.40 -29.92
C CYS A 227 -5.56 15.37 -29.37
N VAL A 228 -4.81 16.44 -29.56
CA VAL A 228 -3.44 16.56 -29.06
C VAL A 228 -3.30 17.84 -28.24
N TYR A 229 -2.99 17.69 -26.96
CA TYR A 229 -2.72 18.77 -26.02
C TYR A 229 -1.24 18.83 -25.70
N LEU A 230 -0.63 19.99 -25.95
CA LEU A 230 0.74 20.29 -25.55
C LEU A 230 0.69 21.19 -24.31
N MET A 231 1.49 20.88 -23.28
CA MET A 231 1.55 21.65 -22.02
C MET A 231 2.32 22.97 -22.18
N VAL A 232 1.89 23.79 -23.13
CA VAL A 232 2.34 25.16 -23.43
C VAL A 232 1.14 26.09 -23.42
N LYS A 233 1.38 27.41 -23.33
CA LYS A 233 0.31 28.41 -23.37
C LYS A 233 -0.40 28.44 -24.72
N GLN A 234 0.38 28.53 -25.79
CA GLN A 234 -0.10 28.54 -27.17
C GLN A 234 0.81 27.68 -28.03
N CYS A 235 0.23 27.05 -29.04
CA CYS A 235 0.94 26.24 -30.02
C CYS A 235 0.41 26.62 -31.40
N ASP A 236 1.30 27.05 -32.29
CA ASP A 236 0.93 27.46 -33.66
C ASP A 236 0.82 26.27 -34.61
N THR A 237 1.20 25.06 -34.17
CA THR A 237 1.18 23.85 -34.98
C THR A 237 -0.26 23.39 -35.25
N PRO A 238 -0.73 23.37 -36.52
CA PRO A 238 -2.12 23.04 -36.82
C PRO A 238 -2.51 21.61 -36.42
N GLY A 239 -3.51 21.51 -35.53
CA GLY A 239 -3.98 20.23 -34.98
C GLY A 239 -3.37 19.86 -33.63
N VAL A 240 -2.55 20.74 -33.05
CA VAL A 240 -2.08 20.68 -31.67
C VAL A 240 -2.64 21.89 -30.93
N GLU A 241 -3.18 21.68 -29.74
CA GLU A 241 -3.69 22.75 -28.89
C GLU A 241 -2.74 22.98 -27.71
N GLY A 242 -2.32 24.24 -27.50
CA GLY A 242 -1.71 24.64 -26.23
C GLY A 242 -2.76 24.55 -25.11
N PHE A 243 -2.38 23.92 -23.99
CA PHE A 243 -3.32 23.56 -22.92
C PHE A 243 -3.02 24.21 -21.57
N SER A 244 -1.88 24.89 -21.41
CA SER A 244 -1.46 25.42 -20.11
C SER A 244 -2.35 26.57 -19.62
N ASP A 245 -2.81 27.46 -20.49
CA ASP A 245 -3.68 28.58 -20.10
C ASP A 245 -5.04 28.07 -19.59
N GLN A 246 -5.62 27.07 -20.25
CA GLN A 246 -6.87 26.43 -19.85
C GLN A 246 -6.72 25.75 -18.48
N VAL A 247 -5.56 25.17 -18.18
CA VAL A 247 -5.25 24.62 -16.85
C VAL A 247 -5.08 25.73 -15.82
N GLU A 248 -4.43 26.85 -16.17
CA GLU A 248 -4.24 27.99 -15.27
C GLU A 248 -5.57 28.69 -14.91
N GLU A 249 -6.50 28.78 -15.87
CA GLU A 249 -7.82 29.38 -15.69
C GLU A 249 -8.83 28.45 -15.02
N ALA A 250 -8.64 27.13 -15.10
CA ALA A 250 -9.54 26.16 -14.50
C ALA A 250 -9.60 26.25 -12.97
N SER A 251 -10.75 25.90 -12.40
CA SER A 251 -10.93 25.80 -10.95
C SER A 251 -10.10 24.66 -10.36
N ASP A 252 -9.61 24.85 -9.13
CA ASP A 252 -8.98 23.80 -8.32
C ASP A 252 -9.98 23.03 -7.44
N THR A 253 -11.28 23.25 -7.64
CA THR A 253 -12.36 22.57 -6.91
C THR A 253 -12.20 21.05 -7.01
N PRO A 254 -12.26 20.30 -5.89
CA PRO A 254 -12.17 18.85 -5.89
C PRO A 254 -13.22 18.18 -6.77
N LEU A 255 -12.79 17.15 -7.49
CA LEU A 255 -13.66 16.40 -8.41
C LEU A 255 -14.49 15.38 -7.61
N PRO A 256 -15.81 15.24 -7.90
CA PRO A 256 -16.65 14.31 -7.18
C PRO A 256 -16.28 12.85 -7.50
N GLN A 257 -16.24 12.00 -6.46
CA GLN A 257 -15.97 10.56 -6.61
C GLN A 257 -16.93 9.86 -7.59
N ALA A 258 -18.14 10.40 -7.77
CA ALA A 258 -19.13 9.88 -8.72
C ALA A 258 -18.64 9.81 -10.17
N LEU A 259 -17.66 10.65 -10.57
CA LEU A 259 -17.08 10.60 -11.93
C LEU A 259 -16.42 9.26 -12.26
N ARG A 260 -16.10 8.46 -11.25
CA ARG A 260 -15.48 7.14 -11.41
C ARG A 260 -16.32 6.03 -10.80
N SER A 261 -17.64 6.19 -10.76
CA SER A 261 -18.59 5.17 -10.27
C SER A 261 -18.50 3.86 -11.05
N ASP A 262 -18.23 3.95 -12.35
CA ASP A 262 -18.24 2.80 -13.27
C ASP A 262 -16.88 2.10 -13.35
N ILE A 263 -15.87 2.64 -12.67
CA ILE A 263 -14.53 2.06 -12.60
C ILE A 263 -14.55 0.88 -11.62
N THR A 264 -13.97 -0.23 -12.05
CA THR A 264 -13.88 -1.46 -11.26
C THR A 264 -12.43 -1.87 -11.03
N PHE A 265 -12.20 -2.81 -10.12
CA PHE A 265 -10.89 -3.42 -9.92
C PHE A 265 -10.29 -4.10 -11.17
N LYS A 266 -11.14 -4.46 -12.13
CA LYS A 266 -10.72 -5.06 -13.41
C LYS A 266 -10.45 -4.02 -14.49
N SER A 267 -10.96 -2.80 -14.33
CA SER A 267 -10.75 -1.72 -15.30
C SER A 267 -9.25 -1.43 -15.45
N PRO A 268 -8.78 -1.15 -16.68
CA PRO A 268 -7.42 -0.63 -16.88
C PRO A 268 -7.18 0.61 -16.03
N ALA A 269 -5.95 0.76 -15.54
CA ALA A 269 -5.50 1.92 -14.79
C ALA A 269 -4.35 2.61 -15.52
N VAL A 270 -3.34 1.82 -15.91
CA VAL A 270 -2.24 2.30 -16.74
C VAL A 270 -1.80 1.26 -17.77
N TYR A 271 -1.29 1.74 -18.90
CA TYR A 271 -0.58 0.95 -19.89
C TYR A 271 0.90 1.31 -19.83
N ILE A 272 1.76 0.32 -19.66
CA ILE A 272 3.23 0.48 -19.62
C ILE A 272 3.84 -0.33 -20.75
N TYR A 273 4.75 0.26 -21.51
CA TYR A 273 5.33 -0.38 -22.69
C TYR A 273 6.64 -1.08 -22.35
N THR A 274 6.75 -2.34 -22.78
CA THR A 274 7.99 -3.13 -22.65
C THR A 274 8.62 -3.34 -24.02
N SER A 275 9.95 -3.35 -24.09
CA SER A 275 10.70 -3.76 -25.29
C SER A 275 10.32 -5.21 -25.64
N GLY A 276 9.38 -5.37 -26.57
CA GLY A 276 8.92 -6.68 -26.99
C GLY A 276 10.05 -7.44 -27.68
N THR A 277 10.07 -8.77 -27.57
CA THR A 277 11.03 -9.63 -28.26
C THR A 277 10.95 -9.53 -29.80
N THR A 278 9.86 -8.99 -30.32
CA THR A 278 9.57 -8.79 -31.75
C THR A 278 9.97 -7.42 -32.28
N GLY A 279 10.75 -6.63 -31.52
CA GLY A 279 11.29 -5.33 -31.92
C GLY A 279 10.39 -4.13 -31.62
N LEU A 280 9.07 -4.26 -31.73
CA LEU A 280 8.12 -3.20 -31.37
C LEU A 280 7.62 -3.33 -29.92
N PRO A 281 7.46 -2.21 -29.17
CA PRO A 281 7.01 -2.26 -27.79
C PRO A 281 5.59 -2.79 -27.62
N LYS A 282 5.35 -3.59 -26.58
CA LYS A 282 4.01 -4.13 -26.25
C LYS A 282 3.44 -3.44 -25.03
N ALA A 283 2.14 -3.13 -25.06
CA ALA A 283 1.43 -2.53 -23.92
C ALA A 283 1.10 -3.58 -22.85
N ALA A 284 1.75 -3.49 -21.70
CA ALA A 284 1.39 -4.23 -20.50
C ALA A 284 0.26 -3.50 -19.76
N VAL A 285 -0.90 -4.14 -19.66
CA VAL A 285 -2.09 -3.58 -19.00
C VAL A 285 -2.03 -3.82 -17.49
N ILE A 286 -2.00 -2.74 -16.72
CA ILE A 286 -2.12 -2.76 -15.26
C ILE A 286 -3.52 -2.27 -14.90
N ASN A 287 -4.31 -3.14 -14.27
CA ASN A 287 -5.65 -2.79 -13.80
C ASN A 287 -5.63 -2.13 -12.42
N GLN A 288 -6.77 -1.55 -12.03
CA GLN A 288 -6.94 -0.85 -10.77
C GLN A 288 -6.59 -1.71 -9.54
N ASN A 289 -6.90 -3.01 -9.55
CA ASN A 289 -6.53 -3.90 -8.45
C ASN A 289 -5.02 -4.10 -8.32
N ARG A 290 -4.30 -4.29 -9.44
CA ARG A 290 -2.83 -4.38 -9.41
C ARG A 290 -2.21 -3.08 -8.92
N LEU A 291 -2.77 -1.94 -9.32
CA LEU A 291 -2.32 -0.64 -8.84
C LEU A 291 -2.58 -0.46 -7.34
N LEU A 292 -3.72 -0.93 -6.83
CA LEU A 292 -4.00 -0.92 -5.39
C LEU A 292 -3.01 -1.79 -4.59
N VAL A 293 -2.60 -2.94 -5.15
CA VAL A 293 -1.55 -3.78 -4.53
C VAL A 293 -0.21 -3.04 -4.48
N ALA A 294 0.09 -2.18 -5.46
CA ALA A 294 1.36 -1.46 -5.51
C ALA A 294 1.58 -0.52 -4.31
N LEU A 295 0.51 -0.01 -3.70
CA LEU A 295 0.57 0.75 -2.43
C LEU A 295 1.31 -0.05 -1.33
N ALA A 296 1.19 -1.38 -1.32
CA ALA A 296 1.79 -2.23 -0.29
C ALA A 296 3.30 -2.46 -0.48
N VAL A 297 3.86 -2.13 -1.65
CA VAL A 297 5.24 -2.52 -1.99
C VAL A 297 6.24 -1.84 -1.06
N LEU A 298 6.22 -0.50 -0.95
CA LEU A 298 7.13 0.24 -0.07
C LEU A 298 6.78 0.07 1.42
N ASP A 299 5.48 0.06 1.79
CA ASP A 299 5.03 -0.19 3.17
C ASP A 299 5.51 -1.56 3.68
N SER A 300 5.69 -2.54 2.80
CA SER A 300 6.21 -3.87 3.16
C SER A 300 7.73 -3.93 3.35
N THR A 301 8.48 -2.92 2.88
CA THR A 301 9.96 -2.91 2.97
C THR A 301 10.49 -2.11 4.16
N GLY A 302 9.61 -1.66 5.06
CA GLY A 302 9.98 -0.92 6.26
C GLY A 302 10.18 0.58 6.03
N VAL A 303 9.72 1.11 4.89
CA VAL A 303 9.71 2.56 4.63
C VAL A 303 8.76 3.25 5.60
N THR A 304 9.19 4.39 6.11
CA THR A 304 8.48 5.19 7.10
C THR A 304 8.07 6.55 6.51
N PRO A 305 7.08 7.24 7.11
CA PRO A 305 6.65 8.56 6.63
C PRO A 305 7.74 9.65 6.68
N GLY A 306 8.88 9.41 7.33
CA GLY A 306 10.02 10.32 7.38
C GLY A 306 11.03 10.11 6.25
N ASP A 307 10.88 9.06 5.46
CA ASP A 307 11.81 8.73 4.38
C ASP A 307 11.54 9.55 3.11
N VAL A 308 12.60 9.72 2.32
CA VAL A 308 12.54 10.40 1.03
C VAL A 308 12.79 9.39 -0.07
N ILE A 309 11.79 9.20 -0.94
CA ILE A 309 11.94 8.31 -2.09
C ILE A 309 12.62 9.07 -3.22
N TYR A 310 13.89 8.74 -3.48
CA TYR A 310 14.59 9.28 -4.63
C TYR A 310 14.17 8.55 -5.91
N LEU A 311 13.44 9.23 -6.78
CA LEU A 311 12.90 8.70 -8.03
C LEU A 311 13.78 9.19 -9.19
N ASN A 312 14.73 8.34 -9.57
CA ASN A 312 15.64 8.53 -10.70
C ASN A 312 15.36 7.56 -11.86
N LEU A 313 14.29 6.76 -11.74
CA LEU A 313 13.84 5.85 -12.79
C LEU A 313 12.70 6.51 -13.58
N PRO A 314 12.54 6.22 -14.87
CA PRO A 314 11.51 6.87 -15.66
C PRO A 314 10.09 6.60 -15.14
N LEU A 315 9.29 7.66 -15.00
CA LEU A 315 7.89 7.63 -14.57
C LEU A 315 6.98 6.95 -15.59
N TYR A 316 7.41 6.77 -16.84
CA TYR A 316 6.68 5.94 -17.80
C TYR A 316 6.93 4.44 -17.64
N HIS A 317 7.91 4.04 -16.80
CA HIS A 317 8.29 2.65 -16.58
C HIS A 317 7.76 2.12 -15.24
N THR A 318 7.48 0.81 -15.15
CA THR A 318 6.91 0.16 -13.95
C THR A 318 7.68 0.47 -12.68
N ALA A 319 9.02 0.49 -12.74
CA ALA A 319 9.85 0.74 -11.56
C ALA A 319 9.69 2.17 -11.01
N GLY A 320 9.71 3.19 -11.87
CA GLY A 320 9.50 4.58 -11.45
C GLY A 320 8.05 4.83 -11.05
N PHE A 321 7.11 4.39 -11.88
CA PHE A 321 5.69 4.62 -11.67
C PHE A 321 5.09 3.81 -10.53
N VAL A 322 5.13 2.47 -10.63
CA VAL A 322 4.40 1.56 -9.75
C VAL A 322 5.10 1.42 -8.40
N ILE A 323 6.43 1.26 -8.40
CA ILE A 323 7.19 1.07 -7.16
C ILE A 323 7.51 2.42 -6.52
N GLY A 324 8.10 3.35 -7.27
CA GLY A 324 8.49 4.66 -6.77
C GLY A 324 7.29 5.54 -6.41
N PHE A 325 6.54 5.98 -7.42
CA PHE A 325 5.44 6.93 -7.22
C PHE A 325 4.25 6.32 -6.49
N ILE A 326 3.64 5.26 -7.03
CA ILE A 326 2.42 4.70 -6.42
C ILE A 326 2.71 4.12 -5.03
N GLY A 327 3.84 3.45 -4.84
CA GLY A 327 4.26 2.94 -3.52
C GLY A 327 4.35 4.05 -2.46
N SER A 328 4.87 5.22 -2.82
CA SER A 328 5.06 6.35 -1.89
C SER A 328 3.78 7.06 -1.45
N ILE A 329 2.64 6.76 -2.09
CA ILE A 329 1.35 7.32 -1.66
C ILE A 329 0.92 6.68 -0.33
N GLU A 330 1.31 5.43 -0.06
CA GLU A 330 0.75 4.66 1.06
C GLU A 330 1.11 5.22 2.44
N THR A 331 2.38 5.53 2.65
CA THR A 331 2.94 5.81 3.98
C THR A 331 3.01 7.32 4.24
N GLY A 332 2.70 8.14 3.22
CA GLY A 332 2.74 9.59 3.36
C GLY A 332 4.13 10.14 3.16
N GLU A 333 5.00 9.38 2.49
CA GLU A 333 6.33 9.83 2.10
C GLU A 333 6.25 10.93 1.05
N PHE A 334 7.38 11.55 0.77
CA PHE A 334 7.52 12.43 -0.37
C PHE A 334 8.61 11.93 -1.31
N ILE A 335 8.45 12.28 -2.57
CA ILE A 335 9.31 11.84 -3.65
C ILE A 335 10.21 13.00 -4.04
N ARG A 336 11.50 12.73 -4.19
CA ARG A 336 12.43 13.62 -4.88
C ARG A 336 12.63 13.11 -6.30
N ILE A 337 12.12 13.86 -7.26
CA ILE A 337 12.20 13.51 -8.69
C ILE A 337 13.50 14.08 -9.26
N HIS A 338 14.25 13.24 -9.97
CA HIS A 338 15.37 13.67 -10.79
C HIS A 338 14.94 13.77 -12.25
N ARG A 339 15.35 14.84 -12.94
CA ARG A 339 15.11 14.98 -14.37
C ARG A 339 16.00 13.99 -15.13
N ASP A 340 15.40 13.18 -15.99
CA ASP A 340 16.17 12.32 -16.89
C ASP A 340 16.94 13.24 -17.85
N ARG A 341 18.26 13.03 -17.98
CA ARG A 341 19.11 13.80 -18.91
C ARG A 341 19.06 13.24 -20.31
#